data_AF-A3IM12-F1
#
_entry.id   AF-A3IM12-F1
#
_cell.length_a   1.000
_cell.length_b   1.000
_cell.length_c   1.000
_cell.angle_alpha   90.00
_cell.angle_beta   90.00
_cell.angle_gamma   90.00
#
_symmetry.space_group_name_H-M   'P 1'
#
loop_
_entity.id
_entity.type
_entity.pdbx_description
1 polymer ?
#
loop_
_entity_poly.entity_id
_entity_poly.type
_entity_poly.pdbx_seq_one_letter_code
_entity_poly.pdbx_strand_id
1 'polypeptide(L)'
;MNTSILSLLFKPNVNPSIASQTAWAIFRVVVGLMMIHNGLDKLGNIESFAEAYVSYIGLPFPIFFSYVAAFTELIGAPLVAIGLFTRPAALGLLSTMIVAMYHHVLVAGFSIPYLELSAIYAACFLFFLVNGAGLFSTDALILNWLDSQAFNQKAKQLMLLEKSYQVSPSKKEKQMR
;
A
#
# COMPACT_ATOMS: atom_id res chain seq x y z
N MET A 1 -6.10 38.69 0.97
CA MET A 1 -6.84 37.78 1.87
C MET A 1 -5.98 37.54 3.10
N ASN A 2 -6.32 38.16 4.23
CA ASN A 2 -5.57 38.05 5.47
C ASN A 2 -6.00 36.74 6.17
N THR A 3 -5.43 35.60 5.76
CA THR A 3 -5.60 34.36 6.52
C THR A 3 -4.97 34.54 7.89
N SER A 4 -5.81 34.70 8.92
CA SER A 4 -5.40 34.76 10.32
C SER A 4 -4.53 33.54 10.65
N ILE A 5 -3.47 33.70 11.45
CA ILE A 5 -2.57 32.61 11.87
C ILE A 5 -3.36 31.42 12.46
N LEU A 6 -4.45 31.71 13.18
CA LEU A 6 -5.38 30.69 13.69
C LEU A 6 -5.97 29.82 12.57
N SER A 7 -6.35 30.43 11.44
CA SER A 7 -6.91 29.70 10.31
C SER A 7 -5.87 28.81 9.62
N LEU A 8 -4.59 29.17 9.65
CA LEU A 8 -3.53 28.30 9.11
C LEU A 8 -3.26 27.11 10.05
N LEU A 9 -3.28 27.34 11.36
CA LEU A 9 -3.00 26.32 12.37
C LEU A 9 -4.10 25.24 12.47
N PHE A 10 -5.38 25.64 12.38
CA PHE A 10 -6.50 24.72 12.62
C PHE A 10 -7.19 24.23 11.35
N LYS A 11 -6.83 24.71 10.14
CA LYS A 11 -7.47 24.26 8.90
C LYS A 11 -7.00 22.85 8.54
N PRO A 12 -7.90 21.84 8.55
CA PRO A 12 -7.52 20.48 8.18
C PRO A 12 -7.20 20.40 6.69
N ASN A 13 -6.23 19.55 6.36
CA ASN A 13 -5.94 19.25 4.96
C ASN A 13 -6.82 18.09 4.47
N VAL A 14 -7.94 18.42 3.83
CA VAL A 14 -8.90 17.44 3.32
C VAL A 14 -8.63 16.98 1.88
N ASN A 15 -7.75 17.69 1.17
CA ASN A 15 -7.37 17.38 -0.21
C ASN A 15 -5.84 17.23 -0.30
N PRO A 16 -5.32 16.03 -0.62
CA PRO A 16 -3.88 15.79 -0.61
C PRO A 16 -3.12 16.68 -1.60
N SER A 17 -2.49 17.74 -1.09
CA SER A 17 -1.55 18.57 -1.84
C SER A 17 -0.25 17.81 -2.12
N ILE A 18 0.61 18.35 -3.00
CA ILE A 18 1.93 17.76 -3.29
C ILE A 18 2.74 17.56 -2.00
N ALA A 19 2.75 18.54 -1.09
CA ALA A 19 3.45 18.42 0.19
C ALA A 19 2.90 17.27 1.06
N SER A 20 1.57 17.10 1.09
CA SER A 20 0.93 15.99 1.79
C SER A 20 1.26 14.65 1.14
N GLN A 21 1.33 14.58 -0.18
CA GLN A 21 1.74 13.38 -0.92
C GLN A 21 3.22 13.04 -0.66
N THR A 22 4.08 14.05 -0.55
CA THR A 22 5.50 13.86 -0.17
C THR A 22 5.61 13.30 1.25
N ALA A 23 4.88 13.88 2.21
CA ALA A 23 4.84 13.39 3.58
C ALA A 23 4.32 11.95 3.66
N TRP A 24 3.30 11.61 2.86
CA TRP A 24 2.80 10.25 2.74
C TRP A 24 3.87 9.29 2.21
N ALA A 25 4.63 9.67 1.18
CA ALA A 25 5.72 8.84 0.66
C ALA A 25 6.85 8.64 1.69
N ILE A 26 7.22 9.69 2.43
CA ILE A 26 8.20 9.61 3.52
C ILE A 26 7.70 8.65 4.60
N PHE A 27 6.44 8.83 5.05
CA PHE A 27 5.82 7.95 6.03
C PHE A 27 5.84 6.48 5.58
N ARG A 28 5.52 6.24 4.31
CA ARG A 28 5.55 4.90 3.70
C ARG A 28 6.93 4.27 3.74
N VAL A 29 7.95 5.03 3.33
CA VAL A 29 9.35 4.57 3.34
C VAL A 29 9.82 4.28 4.77
N VAL A 30 9.56 5.19 5.71
CA VAL A 30 9.99 5.03 7.10
C VAL A 30 9.35 3.79 7.74
N VAL A 31 8.02 3.66 7.66
CA VAL A 31 7.31 2.51 8.24
C VAL A 31 7.73 1.19 7.58
N GLY A 32 7.86 1.18 6.25
CA GLY A 32 8.31 0.01 5.51
C GLY A 32 9.73 -0.39 5.89
N LEU A 33 10.69 0.54 5.95
CA LEU A 33 12.07 0.21 6.32
C LEU A 33 12.20 -0.26 7.78
N MET A 34 11.48 0.39 8.70
CA MET A 34 11.52 -0.01 10.11
C MET A 34 10.88 -1.38 10.35
N MET A 35 9.93 -1.83 9.54
CA MET A 35 9.34 -3.16 9.69
C MET A 35 10.28 -4.31 9.27
N ILE A 36 11.30 -4.04 8.44
CA ILE A 36 12.20 -5.08 7.91
C ILE A 36 12.93 -5.84 9.03
N HIS A 37 13.36 -5.15 10.10
CA HIS A 37 14.11 -5.80 11.18
C HIS A 37 13.26 -6.87 11.88
N ASN A 38 11.94 -6.67 12.03
CA ASN A 38 11.06 -7.66 12.66
C ASN A 38 11.06 -9.01 11.92
N GLY A 39 11.15 -8.97 10.59
CA GLY A 39 11.24 -10.17 9.77
C GLY A 39 12.62 -10.83 9.84
N LEU A 40 13.69 -10.02 9.89
CA LEU A 40 15.06 -10.51 10.10
C LEU A 40 15.22 -11.16 11.47
N ASP A 41 14.69 -10.55 12.52
CA ASP A 41 14.74 -11.05 13.89
C ASP A 41 14.05 -12.42 13.99
N LYS A 42 12.90 -12.59 13.31
CA LYS A 42 12.20 -13.89 13.21
C LYS A 42 13.04 -14.95 12.49
N LEU A 43 13.70 -14.60 11.38
CA LEU A 43 14.55 -15.54 10.65
C LEU A 43 15.86 -15.86 11.39
N GLY A 44 16.34 -14.97 12.26
CA GLY A 44 17.56 -15.17 13.03
C GLY A 44 17.48 -16.37 14.00
N ASN A 45 16.27 -16.69 14.47
CA ASN A 45 16.01 -17.89 15.26
C ASN A 45 14.54 -18.32 15.11
N ILE A 46 14.25 -19.01 14.00
CA ILE A 46 12.87 -19.33 13.60
C ILE A 46 12.23 -20.34 14.54
N GLU A 47 13.00 -21.28 15.07
CA GLU A 47 12.55 -22.30 16.01
C GLU A 47 12.09 -21.66 17.33
N SER A 48 12.90 -20.76 17.88
CA SER A 48 12.55 -20.01 19.11
C SER A 48 11.30 -19.15 18.90
N PHE A 49 11.19 -18.46 17.77
CA PHE A 49 9.99 -17.67 17.46
C PHE A 49 8.76 -18.58 17.31
N ALA A 50 8.90 -19.73 16.63
CA ALA A 50 7.81 -20.69 16.50
C ALA A 50 7.32 -21.21 17.85
N GLU A 51 8.23 -21.56 18.75
CA GLU A 51 7.89 -22.05 20.09
C GLU A 51 7.27 -20.96 20.96
N ALA A 52 7.88 -19.78 21.04
CA ALA A 52 7.47 -18.70 21.94
C ALA A 52 6.22 -17.94 21.47
N TYR A 53 5.98 -17.86 20.16
CA TYR A 53 4.86 -17.10 19.58
C TYR A 53 3.81 -18.02 18.98
N VAL A 54 4.18 -18.78 17.96
CA VAL A 54 3.19 -19.45 17.09
C VAL A 54 2.55 -20.66 17.78
N SER A 55 3.34 -21.47 18.47
CA SER A 55 2.83 -22.56 19.32
C SER A 55 2.02 -22.02 20.49
N TYR A 56 2.46 -20.90 21.08
CA TYR A 56 1.80 -20.28 22.23
C TYR A 56 0.37 -19.82 21.91
N ILE A 57 0.15 -19.26 20.71
CA ILE A 57 -1.20 -18.90 20.24
C ILE A 57 -2.01 -20.11 19.73
N GLY A 58 -1.43 -21.31 19.71
CA GLY A 58 -2.11 -22.56 19.35
C GLY A 58 -2.28 -22.81 17.86
N LEU A 59 -1.49 -22.17 16.99
CA LEU A 59 -1.56 -22.44 15.54
C LEU A 59 -0.90 -23.80 15.20
N PRO A 60 -1.50 -24.60 14.29
CA PRO A 60 -0.86 -25.82 13.79
C PRO A 60 0.36 -25.48 12.93
N PHE A 61 1.34 -26.37 12.84
CA PHE A 61 2.57 -26.17 12.07
C PHE A 61 3.35 -24.88 12.45
N PRO A 62 3.84 -24.75 13.69
CA PRO A 62 4.42 -23.50 14.19
C PRO A 62 5.55 -22.93 13.32
N ILE A 63 6.48 -23.79 12.90
CA ILE A 63 7.60 -23.40 12.03
C ILE A 63 7.12 -22.82 10.69
N PHE A 64 6.09 -23.42 10.09
CA PHE A 64 5.56 -22.95 8.81
C PHE A 64 5.00 -21.54 8.94
N PHE A 65 4.13 -21.29 9.92
CA PHE A 65 3.56 -19.95 10.12
C PHE A 65 4.59 -18.93 10.59
N SER A 66 5.66 -19.34 11.28
CA SER A 66 6.80 -18.47 11.57
C SER A 66 7.46 -17.96 10.29
N TYR A 67 7.71 -18.84 9.30
CA TYR A 67 8.23 -18.42 8.01
C TYR A 67 7.24 -17.54 7.24
N VAL A 68 5.94 -17.86 7.27
CA VAL A 68 4.91 -17.01 6.66
C VAL A 68 4.94 -15.59 7.25
N ALA A 69 5.00 -15.46 8.57
CA ALA A 69 5.08 -14.16 9.24
C ALA A 69 6.38 -13.43 8.85
N ALA A 70 7.53 -14.11 8.94
CA ALA A 70 8.84 -13.52 8.64
C ALA A 70 8.95 -13.05 7.18
N PHE A 71 8.54 -13.88 6.21
CA PHE A 71 8.56 -13.49 4.80
C PHE A 71 7.50 -12.45 4.45
N THR A 72 6.35 -12.45 5.11
CA THR A 72 5.36 -11.37 4.95
C THR A 72 5.96 -10.03 5.34
N GLU A 73 6.73 -9.97 6.42
CA GLU A 73 7.41 -8.76 6.85
C GLU A 73 8.59 -8.40 5.93
N LEU A 74 9.42 -9.37 5.55
CA LEU A 74 10.59 -9.13 4.69
C LEU A 74 10.26 -8.77 3.24
N ILE A 75 9.12 -9.23 2.73
CA ILE A 75 8.68 -8.92 1.36
C ILE A 75 7.69 -7.77 1.37
N GLY A 76 6.70 -7.83 2.26
CA GLY A 76 5.65 -6.82 2.36
C GLY A 76 6.22 -5.45 2.72
N ALA A 77 7.20 -5.37 3.63
CA ALA A 77 7.71 -4.09 4.10
C ALA A 77 8.49 -3.31 3.03
N PRO A 78 9.40 -3.93 2.24
CA PRO A 78 9.98 -3.28 1.07
C PRO A 78 8.94 -2.90 0.01
N LEU A 79 7.95 -3.77 -0.26
CA LEU A 79 6.86 -3.48 -1.21
C LEU A 79 6.07 -2.23 -0.79
N VAL A 80 5.71 -2.12 0.50
CA VAL A 80 5.12 -0.90 1.04
C VAL A 80 6.10 0.26 0.87
N ALA A 81 7.36 0.16 1.29
CA ALA A 81 8.33 1.26 1.21
C ALA A 81 8.44 1.88 -0.20
N ILE A 82 8.59 1.04 -1.24
CA ILE A 82 8.68 1.48 -2.64
C ILE A 82 7.31 1.84 -3.25
N GLY A 83 6.23 1.49 -2.57
CA GLY A 83 4.85 1.70 -3.01
C GLY A 83 4.49 0.84 -4.21
N LEU A 84 4.83 -0.46 -4.17
CA LEU A 84 4.48 -1.45 -5.18
C LEU A 84 3.55 -2.50 -4.55
N PHE A 85 2.41 -2.76 -5.16
CA PHE A 85 1.36 -3.63 -4.60
C PHE A 85 1.04 -3.25 -3.15
N THR A 86 0.92 -1.94 -2.88
CA THR A 86 0.91 -1.40 -1.52
C THR A 86 -0.24 -1.94 -0.69
N ARG A 87 -1.43 -2.07 -1.28
CA ARG A 87 -2.63 -2.59 -0.57
C ARG A 87 -2.48 -4.04 -0.13
N PRO A 88 -2.20 -5.02 -1.01
CA PRO A 88 -2.01 -6.40 -0.56
C PRO A 88 -0.79 -6.56 0.34
N ALA A 89 0.30 -5.83 0.11
CA ALA A 89 1.46 -5.83 1.02
C ALA A 89 1.08 -5.33 2.42
N ALA A 90 0.37 -4.20 2.50
CA ALA A 90 -0.11 -3.65 3.76
C ALA A 90 -1.14 -4.56 4.45
N LEU A 91 -1.97 -5.30 3.70
CA LEU A 91 -2.88 -6.30 4.27
C LEU A 91 -2.10 -7.42 4.98
N GLY A 92 -1.04 -7.93 4.33
CA GLY A 92 -0.17 -8.95 4.93
C GLY A 92 0.48 -8.45 6.21
N LEU A 93 1.09 -7.26 6.17
CA LEU A 93 1.75 -6.65 7.33
C LEU A 93 0.75 -6.30 8.45
N LEU A 94 -0.45 -5.83 8.12
CA LEU A 94 -1.52 -5.62 9.09
C LEU A 94 -1.88 -6.94 9.79
N SER A 95 -1.96 -8.03 9.02
CA SER A 95 -2.28 -9.35 9.56
C SER A 95 -1.22 -9.83 10.56
N THR A 96 0.08 -9.64 10.27
CA THR A 96 1.15 -10.01 11.22
C THR A 96 1.09 -9.17 12.50
N MET A 97 0.77 -7.88 12.40
CA MET A 97 0.61 -7.02 13.57
C MET A 97 -0.62 -7.38 14.42
N ILE A 98 -1.73 -7.77 13.80
CA ILE A 98 -2.92 -8.26 14.53
C ILE A 98 -2.59 -9.54 15.31
N VAL A 99 -1.87 -10.48 14.68
CA VAL A 99 -1.44 -11.72 15.35
C VAL A 99 -0.45 -11.42 16.48
N ALA A 100 0.48 -10.49 16.29
CA ALA A 100 1.40 -10.05 17.33
C ALA A 100 0.66 -9.42 18.53
N MET A 101 -0.32 -8.54 18.27
CA MET A 101 -1.17 -7.96 19.31
C MET A 101 -1.93 -9.04 20.08
N TYR A 102 -2.49 -10.03 19.39
CA TYR A 102 -3.18 -11.15 20.03
C TYR A 102 -2.25 -11.92 20.96
N HIS A 103 -1.04 -12.25 20.51
CA HIS A 103 -0.02 -12.89 21.34
C HIS A 103 0.34 -12.03 22.57
N HIS A 104 0.56 -10.73 22.39
CA HIS A 104 0.86 -9.82 23.50
C HIS A 104 -0.25 -9.77 24.56
N VAL A 105 -1.53 -9.78 24.14
CA VAL A 105 -2.66 -9.85 25.08
C VAL A 105 -2.67 -11.18 25.84
N LEU A 106 -2.35 -12.30 25.18
CA LEU A 106 -2.29 -13.60 25.85
C LEU A 106 -1.16 -13.67 26.88
N VAL A 107 0.02 -13.14 26.56
CA VAL A 107 1.19 -13.19 27.44
C VAL A 107 1.10 -12.22 28.62
N ALA A 108 0.65 -10.99 28.38
CA ALA A 108 0.74 -9.90 29.35
C ALA A 108 -0.62 -9.29 29.75
N GLY A 109 -1.73 -9.83 29.26
CA GLY A 109 -3.04 -9.21 29.38
C GLY A 109 -3.13 -7.89 28.60
N PHE A 110 -4.06 -7.02 28.99
CA PHE A 110 -4.18 -5.69 28.40
C PHE A 110 -3.08 -4.74 28.94
N SER A 111 -1.88 -4.85 28.38
CA SER A 111 -0.72 -4.05 28.76
C SER A 111 -0.29 -3.13 27.62
N ILE A 112 -0.47 -1.81 27.79
CA ILE A 112 -0.13 -0.82 26.75
C ILE A 112 1.34 -0.91 26.34
N PRO A 113 2.34 -1.02 27.26
CA PRO A 113 3.74 -1.13 26.85
C PRO A 113 4.04 -2.34 25.95
N TYR A 114 3.30 -3.44 26.11
CA TYR A 114 3.45 -4.60 25.22
C TYR A 114 2.74 -4.39 23.88
N LEU A 115 1.59 -3.71 23.87
CA LEU A 115 0.77 -3.53 22.67
C LEU A 115 1.19 -2.36 21.78
N GLU A 116 1.79 -1.32 22.36
CA GLU A 116 2.03 -0.01 21.74
C GLU A 116 2.64 -0.13 20.34
N LEU A 117 3.79 -0.81 20.21
CA LEU A 117 4.51 -0.88 18.94
C LEU A 117 3.71 -1.62 17.87
N SER A 118 3.13 -2.78 18.22
CA SER A 118 2.31 -3.58 17.30
C SER A 118 1.04 -2.84 16.87
N ALA A 119 0.42 -2.09 17.77
CA ALA A 119 -0.77 -1.29 17.48
C ALA A 119 -0.46 -0.09 16.58
N ILE A 120 0.67 0.58 16.79
CA ILE A 120 1.13 1.68 15.92
C ILE A 120 1.37 1.16 14.51
N TYR A 121 2.11 0.05 14.35
CA TYR A 121 2.33 -0.54 13.04
C TYR A 121 1.03 -1.01 12.38
N ALA A 122 0.13 -1.64 13.13
CA ALA A 122 -1.19 -2.01 12.62
C ALA A 122 -1.95 -0.78 12.09
N ALA A 123 -1.96 0.34 12.83
CA ALA A 123 -2.59 1.58 12.38
C ALA A 123 -1.94 2.14 11.11
N CYS A 124 -0.60 2.10 11.02
CA CYS A 124 0.12 2.52 9.82
C CYS A 124 -0.26 1.66 8.60
N PHE A 125 -0.27 0.33 8.73
CA PHE A 125 -0.61 -0.55 7.61
C PHE A 125 -2.08 -0.51 7.25
N LEU A 126 -2.98 -0.31 8.22
CA LEU A 126 -4.39 -0.02 7.96
C LEU A 126 -4.55 1.25 7.12
N PHE A 127 -3.79 2.31 7.45
CA PHE A 127 -3.77 3.53 6.65
C PHE A 127 -3.37 3.25 5.19
N PHE A 128 -2.31 2.47 4.94
CA PHE A 128 -1.87 2.11 3.58
C PHE A 128 -2.82 1.15 2.87
N LEU A 129 -3.47 0.25 3.61
CA LEU A 129 -4.49 -0.65 3.06
C LEU A 129 -5.69 0.14 2.50
N VAL A 130 -6.18 1.11 3.27
CA VAL A 130 -7.33 1.95 2.89
C VAL A 130 -6.92 2.96 1.81
N ASN A 131 -5.90 3.77 2.08
CA ASN A 131 -5.56 4.94 1.28
C ASN A 131 -4.66 4.60 0.08
N GLY A 132 -3.96 3.46 0.10
CA GLY A 132 -3.02 3.05 -0.94
C GLY A 132 -1.66 3.74 -0.83
N ALA A 133 -0.94 3.78 -1.96
CA ALA A 133 0.49 4.11 -2.01
C ALA A 133 0.82 5.61 -2.06
N GLY A 134 -0.17 6.45 -2.38
CA GLY A 134 0.03 7.88 -2.68
C GLY A 134 0.63 8.14 -4.07
N LEU A 135 0.79 9.42 -4.41
CA LEU A 135 1.23 9.88 -5.74
C LEU A 135 2.67 9.46 -6.08
N PHE A 136 3.57 9.52 -5.10
CA PHE A 136 4.97 9.16 -5.27
C PHE A 136 5.20 7.67 -4.98
N SER A 137 4.65 6.82 -5.84
CA SER A 137 4.67 5.36 -5.69
C SER A 137 4.88 4.65 -7.02
N THR A 138 5.39 3.42 -6.96
CA THR A 138 5.48 2.55 -8.13
C THR A 138 4.08 2.20 -8.66
N ASP A 139 3.10 1.99 -7.77
CA ASP A 139 1.69 1.77 -8.12
C ASP A 139 1.14 2.91 -8.99
N ALA A 140 1.40 4.18 -8.62
CA ALA A 140 0.98 5.34 -9.39
C ALA A 140 1.72 5.43 -10.74
N LEU A 141 3.02 5.10 -10.79
CA LEU A 141 3.77 5.05 -12.04
C LEU A 141 3.20 4.01 -13.01
N ILE A 142 2.88 2.82 -12.53
CA ILE A 142 2.28 1.75 -13.34
C ILE A 142 0.91 2.18 -13.86
N LEU A 143 0.05 2.76 -13.00
CA LEU A 143 -1.27 3.22 -13.39
C LEU A 143 -1.19 4.30 -14.49
N ASN A 144 -0.35 5.32 -14.30
CA ASN A 144 -0.16 6.39 -15.28
C ASN A 144 0.36 5.86 -16.63
N TRP A 145 1.23 4.85 -16.59
CA TRP A 145 1.72 4.19 -17.79
C TRP A 145 0.61 3.44 -18.52
N LEU A 146 -0.22 2.67 -17.80
CA LEU A 146 -1.35 1.93 -18.38
C LEU A 146 -2.39 2.86 -19.03
N ASP A 147 -2.74 3.95 -18.35
CA ASP A 147 -3.71 4.94 -18.85
C ASP A 147 -3.22 5.63 -20.13
N SER A 148 -1.92 5.96 -20.18
CA SER A 148 -1.29 6.56 -21.36
C SER A 148 -1.36 5.63 -22.58
N GLN A 149 -1.16 4.32 -22.39
CA GLN A 149 -1.28 3.33 -23.46
C GLN A 149 -2.73 3.19 -23.95
N ALA A 150 -3.69 3.13 -23.01
CA ALA A 150 -5.11 3.03 -23.34
C ALA A 150 -5.61 4.24 -24.14
N PHE A 151 -5.20 5.46 -23.78
CA PHE A 151 -5.52 6.67 -24.54
C PHE A 151 -4.96 6.63 -25.97
N ASN A 152 -3.69 6.27 -26.11
CA ASN A 152 -3.04 6.16 -27.42
C ASN A 152 -3.75 5.14 -28.35
N GLN A 153 -4.23 4.02 -27.79
CA GLN A 153 -4.98 3.03 -28.57
C GLN A 153 -6.34 3.55 -29.03
N LYS A 154 -7.12 4.19 -28.15
CA LYS A 154 -8.41 4.80 -28.50
C LYS A 154 -8.25 5.88 -29.57
N ALA A 155 -7.23 6.74 -29.46
CA ALA A 155 -6.96 7.77 -30.45
C ALA A 155 -6.68 7.18 -31.84
N LYS A 156 -5.87 6.12 -31.92
CA LYS A 156 -5.61 5.41 -33.19
C LYS A 156 -6.88 4.81 -33.79
N GLN A 157 -7.74 4.21 -32.96
CA GLN A 157 -9.01 3.65 -33.42
C GLN A 157 -9.96 4.71 -33.99
N LEU A 158 -10.07 5.87 -33.34
CA LEU A 158 -10.88 6.98 -33.83
C LEU A 158 -10.36 7.52 -35.16
N MET A 159 -9.04 7.69 -35.30
CA MET A 159 -8.43 8.11 -36.57
C MET A 159 -8.70 7.11 -37.71
N LEU A 160 -8.61 5.81 -37.43
CA LEU A 160 -8.92 4.77 -38.42
C LEU A 160 -10.40 4.75 -38.78
N LEU A 161 -11.30 4.92 -37.81
CA LEU A 161 -12.74 5.00 -38.04
C LEU A 161 -13.08 6.22 -38.89
N GLU A 162 -12.54 7.40 -38.55
CA GLU A 162 -12.74 8.62 -39.34
C GLU A 162 -12.23 8.44 -40.77
N LYS A 163 -11.04 7.86 -40.94
CA LYS A 163 -10.49 7.52 -42.26
C LYS A 163 -11.42 6.58 -43.03
N SER A 164 -11.93 5.52 -42.40
CA SER A 164 -12.86 4.57 -43.04
C SER A 164 -14.20 5.22 -43.41
N TYR A 165 -14.71 6.13 -42.56
CA TYR A 165 -15.94 6.88 -42.81
C TYR A 165 -15.77 7.86 -43.97
N GLN A 166 -14.63 8.55 -44.07
CA GLN A 166 -14.33 9.45 -45.19
C GLN A 166 -14.16 8.71 -46.53
N VAL A 167 -13.70 7.45 -46.49
CA VAL A 167 -13.53 6.60 -47.68
C VAL A 167 -14.85 5.92 -48.10
N SER A 168 -15.85 5.86 -47.22
CA SER A 168 -17.15 5.21 -47.49
C SER A 168 -17.95 5.96 -48.59
N PRO A 169 -18.57 5.23 -49.56
CA PRO A 169 -19.26 5.82 -50.71
C PRO A 169 -20.41 6.78 -50.36
N SER A 170 -21.02 6.63 -49.18
CA SER A 170 -22.12 7.47 -48.68
C SER A 170 -21.78 8.97 -48.54
N LYS A 171 -20.49 9.33 -48.39
CA LYS A 171 -20.04 10.73 -48.30
C LYS A 171 -19.61 11.31 -49.66
N LYS A 172 -19.08 10.46 -50.55
CA LYS A 172 -18.73 10.85 -51.94
C LYS A 172 -19.96 11.30 -52.74
N GLU A 173 -21.12 10.65 -52.57
CA GLU A 173 -22.37 11.06 -53.24
C GLU A 173 -22.93 12.39 -52.71
N LYS A 174 -22.66 12.74 -51.45
CA LYS A 174 -23.14 13.98 -50.81
C LYS A 174 -22.28 15.22 -51.14
N GLN A 175 -21.08 15.03 -51.67
CA GLN A 175 -20.18 16.10 -52.13
C GLN A 175 -20.26 16.33 -53.66
N MET A 176 -20.93 15.45 -54.42
CA MET A 176 -21.13 15.56 -55.88
C MET A 176 -22.51 16.12 -56.28
N ARG A 177 -23.36 16.50 -55.31
CA ARG A 177 -24.61 17.24 -55.50
C ARG A 177 -24.48 18.62 -54.88
#